data_AF-A0A9Q4KXG9-F1
#
_entry.id   AF-A0A9Q4KXG9-F1
#
_cell.length_a   1.000
_cell.length_b   1.000
_cell.length_c   1.000
_cell.angle_alpha   90.00
_cell.angle_beta   90.00
_cell.angle_gamma   90.00
#
_symmetry.space_group_name_H-M   'P 1'
#
loop_
_entity.id
_entity.type
_entity.pdbx_description
1 polymer ?
#
loop_
_entity_poly.entity_id
_entity_poly.type
_entity_poly.pdbx_seq_one_letter_code
_entity_poly.pdbx_strand_id
1 'polypeptide(L)'
;MRREHFTLDVTNIDWVETGGEPQKPAVSIDFTGPATLLRERLTGPDGNVLDASETDVALRLQGPLGNETTGVVSVTNRVTGEFILELNEDAEDVLQFIRAARGYGEDAGEDDGRYEVALTLDGDSFVTYDKGTFLVYDEEGSLLRQHSLIPSGVEL
;
A
#
# COMPACT_ATOMS: atom_id res chain seq x y z
N MET A 1 11.17 7.52 -9.94
CA MET A 1 10.20 8.64 -10.06
C MET A 1 10.52 9.63 -8.96
N ARG A 2 10.33 10.95 -9.14
CA ARG A 2 10.62 11.90 -8.05
C ARG A 2 9.44 11.94 -7.08
N ARG A 3 9.74 11.84 -5.79
CA ARG A 3 8.77 11.78 -4.68
C ARG A 3 7.93 13.05 -4.52
N GLU A 4 8.42 14.17 -5.08
CA GLU A 4 7.84 15.52 -4.95
C GLU A 4 6.47 15.73 -5.62
N HIS A 5 5.87 14.68 -6.20
CA HIS A 5 4.63 14.77 -6.96
C HIS A 5 3.46 14.00 -6.33
N PHE A 6 3.66 13.38 -5.17
CA PHE A 6 2.63 12.60 -4.51
C PHE A 6 2.19 13.26 -3.20
N THR A 7 0.88 13.36 -3.00
CA THR A 7 0.25 13.67 -1.70
C THR A 7 -0.52 12.44 -1.23
N LEU A 8 -0.45 12.15 0.06
CA LEU A 8 -1.05 10.97 0.66
C LEU A 8 -2.03 11.39 1.76
N ASP A 9 -3.25 10.86 1.69
CA ASP A 9 -4.27 11.03 2.73
C ASP A 9 -4.72 9.66 3.23
N VAL A 10 -4.59 9.40 4.52
CA VAL A 10 -4.95 8.14 5.16
C VAL A 10 -6.17 8.33 6.04
N THR A 11 -7.11 7.40 5.96
CA THR A 11 -8.35 7.43 6.75
C THR A 11 -8.64 6.06 7.36
N ASN A 12 -9.51 6.05 8.38
CA ASN A 12 -10.01 4.84 9.05
C ASN A 12 -8.91 4.00 9.73
N ILE A 13 -7.93 4.64 10.36
CA ILE A 13 -6.88 3.97 11.14
C ILE A 13 -6.98 4.20 12.65
N ASP A 14 -7.55 5.32 13.09
CA ASP A 14 -7.53 5.75 14.51
C ASP A 14 -8.22 4.76 15.46
N TRP A 15 -9.21 4.02 14.97
CA TRP A 15 -9.95 3.04 15.76
C TRP A 15 -9.04 1.94 16.32
N VAL A 16 -7.92 1.63 15.64
CA VAL A 16 -7.00 0.57 16.07
C VAL A 16 -6.28 0.89 17.38
N GLU A 17 -6.11 2.17 17.68
CA GLU A 17 -5.47 2.65 18.91
C GLU A 17 -6.49 3.04 19.97
N THR A 18 -7.65 3.54 19.52
CA THR A 18 -8.72 4.00 20.41
C THR A 18 -9.71 2.91 20.83
N GLY A 19 -9.65 1.73 20.20
CA GLY A 19 -10.58 0.63 20.45
C GLY A 19 -11.98 0.87 19.89
N GLY A 20 -12.08 1.65 18.81
CA GLY A 20 -13.34 1.94 18.12
C GLY A 20 -13.85 0.75 17.28
N GLU A 21 -15.00 0.94 16.63
CA GLU A 21 -15.53 -0.04 15.68
C GLU A 21 -14.57 -0.20 14.48
N PRO A 22 -14.22 -1.43 14.07
CA PRO A 22 -13.33 -1.62 12.93
C PRO A 22 -13.87 -0.99 11.65
N GLN A 23 -13.05 -0.15 11.01
CA GLN A 23 -13.35 0.48 9.74
C GLN A 23 -12.25 0.15 8.74
N LYS A 24 -12.61 -0.07 7.47
CA LYS A 24 -11.67 -0.41 6.41
C LYS A 24 -10.69 0.75 6.18
N PRO A 25 -9.37 0.55 6.40
CA PRO A 25 -8.38 1.58 6.12
C PRO A 25 -8.35 1.91 4.64
N ALA A 26 -8.23 3.20 4.34
CA ALA A 26 -8.12 3.69 2.97
C ALA A 26 -6.99 4.70 2.86
N VAL A 27 -6.26 4.62 1.76
CA VAL A 27 -5.26 5.60 1.38
C VAL A 27 -5.62 6.20 0.02
N SER A 28 -5.68 7.53 -0.01
CA SER A 28 -5.84 8.31 -1.24
C SER A 28 -4.49 8.89 -1.62
N ILE A 29 -4.09 8.65 -2.86
CA ILE A 29 -2.83 9.13 -3.43
C ILE A 29 -3.18 10.11 -4.55
N ASP A 30 -2.79 11.36 -4.39
CA ASP A 30 -2.91 12.37 -5.43
C ASP A 30 -1.56 12.57 -6.12
N PHE A 31 -1.53 12.36 -7.44
CA PHE A 31 -0.33 12.56 -8.24
C PHE A 31 -0.44 13.82 -9.11
N THR A 32 0.47 14.75 -8.86
CA THR A 32 0.53 16.08 -9.50
C THR A 32 1.69 16.21 -10.50
N GLY A 33 2.37 15.10 -10.79
CA GLY A 33 3.45 15.05 -11.79
C GLY A 33 2.94 14.72 -13.20
N PRO A 34 3.83 14.35 -14.14
CA PRO A 34 3.42 14.01 -15.51
C PRO A 34 2.53 12.76 -15.56
N ALA A 35 1.20 12.94 -15.62
CA ALA A 35 0.22 11.84 -15.50
C ALA A 35 0.39 10.73 -16.54
N THR A 36 0.85 11.05 -17.75
CA THR A 36 1.12 10.06 -18.80
C THR A 36 2.12 8.99 -18.35
N LEU A 37 3.15 9.39 -17.59
CA LEU A 37 4.17 8.45 -17.11
C LEU A 37 3.61 7.46 -16.09
N LEU A 38 2.78 7.93 -15.15
CA LEU A 38 2.18 7.05 -14.14
C LEU A 38 1.13 6.13 -14.77
N ARG A 39 0.35 6.66 -15.71
CA ARG A 39 -0.62 5.90 -16.49
C ARG A 39 0.05 4.76 -17.25
N GLU A 40 1.16 5.03 -17.95
CA GLU A 40 1.92 4.00 -18.68
C GLU A 40 2.41 2.87 -17.75
N ARG A 41 2.93 3.20 -16.56
CA ARG A 41 3.37 2.18 -15.59
C ARG A 41 2.24 1.34 -15.00
N LEU A 42 1.06 1.93 -14.89
CA LEU A 42 -0.15 1.25 -14.43
C LEU A 42 -0.93 0.58 -15.55
N THR A 43 -0.43 0.60 -16.79
CA THR A 43 -1.06 -0.05 -17.93
C THR A 43 -0.29 -1.31 -18.29
N GLY A 44 -0.99 -2.44 -18.31
CA GLY A 44 -0.48 -3.73 -18.71
C GLY A 44 -0.18 -3.83 -20.21
N PRO A 45 0.45 -4.93 -20.66
CA PRO A 45 0.82 -5.14 -22.06
C PRO A 45 -0.38 -5.28 -23.00
N ASP A 46 -1.57 -5.57 -22.47
CA ASP A 46 -2.84 -5.62 -23.19
C ASP A 46 -3.50 -4.24 -23.36
N GLY A 47 -2.92 -3.19 -22.77
CA GLY A 47 -3.44 -1.83 -22.80
C GLY A 47 -4.48 -1.52 -21.72
N ASN A 48 -4.78 -2.47 -20.83
CA ASN A 48 -5.69 -2.25 -19.70
C ASN A 48 -4.93 -1.76 -18.46
N VAL A 49 -5.63 -1.08 -17.55
CA VAL A 49 -5.04 -0.74 -16.25
C VAL A 49 -4.84 -2.04 -15.46
N LEU A 50 -3.70 -2.18 -14.79
CA LEU A 50 -3.36 -3.34 -13.96
C LEU A 50 -4.44 -3.58 -12.90
N ASP A 51 -4.80 -4.83 -12.67
CA ASP A 51 -5.71 -5.20 -11.60
C ASP A 51 -5.05 -5.08 -10.22
N ALA A 52 -5.87 -5.05 -9.17
CA ALA A 52 -5.38 -5.04 -7.79
C ALA A 52 -4.46 -6.23 -7.46
N SER A 53 -4.67 -7.38 -8.13
CA SER A 53 -3.87 -8.60 -7.97
C SER A 53 -2.54 -8.60 -8.76
N GLU A 54 -2.40 -7.68 -9.70
CA GLU A 54 -1.22 -7.48 -10.55
C GLU A 54 -0.27 -6.42 -9.97
N THR A 55 -0.60 -5.85 -8.82
CA THR A 55 0.24 -4.90 -8.10
C THR A 55 0.56 -5.40 -6.70
N ASP A 56 1.82 -5.30 -6.29
CA ASP A 56 2.26 -5.61 -4.92
C ASP A 56 2.59 -4.31 -4.19
N VAL A 57 2.18 -4.22 -2.92
CA VAL A 57 2.50 -3.10 -2.03
C VAL A 57 3.43 -3.61 -0.94
N ALA A 58 4.52 -2.88 -0.72
CA ALA A 58 5.50 -3.23 0.29
C ALA A 58 6.08 -2.00 1.01
N LEU A 59 6.42 -2.19 2.28
CA LEU A 59 7.24 -1.27 3.08
C LEU A 59 8.62 -1.89 3.25
N ARG A 60 9.67 -1.15 2.92
CA ARG A 60 11.05 -1.47 3.30
C ARG A 60 11.53 -0.47 4.33
N LEU A 61 11.85 -0.95 5.53
CA LEU A 61 12.38 -0.10 6.59
C LEU A 61 13.79 0.41 6.23
N GLN A 62 14.10 1.64 6.64
CA GLN A 62 15.44 2.21 6.46
C GLN A 62 16.31 2.09 7.71
N GLY A 63 15.75 1.57 8.80
CA GLY A 63 16.42 1.25 10.04
C GLY A 63 15.60 0.25 10.85
N PRO A 64 16.14 -0.18 12.00
CA PRO A 64 15.56 -1.25 12.79
C PRO A 64 14.21 -0.85 13.42
N LEU A 65 13.30 -1.82 13.51
CA LEU A 65 12.02 -1.66 14.21
C LEU A 65 12.20 -1.27 15.68
N GLY A 66 11.28 -0.46 16.19
CA GLY A 66 11.27 0.00 17.58
C GLY A 66 12.08 1.27 17.84
N ASN A 67 12.76 1.79 16.82
CA ASN A 67 13.33 3.13 16.81
C ASN A 67 12.51 4.04 15.89
N GLU A 68 12.63 5.36 16.07
CA GLU A 68 12.12 6.33 15.10
C GLU A 68 12.86 6.12 13.77
N THR A 69 12.15 5.63 12.77
CA THR A 69 12.70 5.32 11.45
C THR A 69 11.67 5.57 10.35
N THR A 70 12.17 5.91 9.18
CA THR A 70 11.39 5.99 7.96
C THR A 70 11.40 4.65 7.24
N GLY A 71 10.43 4.45 6.36
CA GLY A 71 10.44 3.36 5.41
C GLY A 71 10.09 3.83 4.01
N VAL A 72 10.40 3.00 3.02
CA VAL A 72 10.00 3.22 1.63
C VAL A 72 8.78 2.35 1.35
N VAL A 73 7.63 2.98 1.16
CA VAL A 73 6.44 2.32 0.62
C VAL A 73 6.59 2.27 -0.89
N SER A 74 6.42 1.08 -1.47
CA SER A 74 6.55 0.84 -2.90
C SER A 74 5.33 0.11 -3.44
N VAL A 75 4.93 0.48 -4.65
CA VAL A 75 3.98 -0.29 -5.46
C VAL A 75 4.72 -0.81 -6.67
N THR A 76 4.62 -2.11 -6.90
CA THR A 76 5.35 -2.81 -7.95
C THR A 76 4.37 -3.55 -8.86
N ASN A 77 4.63 -3.56 -10.16
CA ASN A 77 3.95 -4.46 -11.08
C ASN A 77 4.42 -5.89 -10.75
N ARG A 78 3.50 -6.73 -10.29
CA ARG A 78 3.79 -8.10 -9.86
C ARG A 78 4.30 -8.98 -11.00
N VAL A 79 3.83 -8.72 -12.22
CA VAL A 79 4.16 -9.53 -13.41
C VAL A 79 5.57 -9.20 -13.90
N THR A 80 5.96 -7.93 -13.91
CA THR A 80 7.24 -7.48 -14.46
C THR A 80 8.32 -7.24 -13.40
N GLY A 81 7.92 -7.04 -12.14
CA GLY A 81 8.80 -6.60 -11.05
C GLY A 81 9.18 -5.11 -11.12
N GLU A 82 8.58 -4.34 -12.02
CA GLU A 82 8.90 -2.92 -12.19
C GLU A 82 8.22 -2.05 -11.12
N PHE A 83 8.97 -1.09 -10.56
CA PHE A 83 8.40 -0.10 -9.63
C PHE A 83 7.45 0.85 -10.36
N ILE A 84 6.24 0.96 -9.83
CA ILE A 84 5.21 1.90 -10.28
C ILE A 84 5.38 3.23 -9.54
N LEU A 85 5.45 3.18 -8.20
CA LEU A 85 5.66 4.34 -7.34
C LEU A 85 6.42 3.98 -6.06
N GLU A 86 7.08 4.97 -5.47
CA GLU A 86 7.81 4.86 -4.21
C GLU A 86 7.67 6.15 -3.39
N LEU A 87 7.37 6.02 -2.10
CA LEU A 87 7.16 7.11 -1.14
C LEU A 87 8.00 6.84 0.11
N ASN A 88 8.58 7.86 0.74
CA ASN A 88 9.07 7.67 2.10
C ASN A 88 7.96 8.06 3.05
N GLU A 89 7.73 7.22 4.04
CA GLU A 89 6.76 7.46 5.10
C GLU A 89 7.40 7.17 6.44
N ASP A 90 6.85 7.75 7.50
CA ASP A 90 7.18 7.32 8.86
C ASP A 90 6.74 5.87 9.04
N ALA A 91 7.67 5.02 9.51
CA ALA A 91 7.40 3.59 9.58
C ALA A 91 6.28 3.27 10.58
N GLU A 92 6.15 4.06 11.65
CA GLU A 92 5.10 3.89 12.65
C GLU A 92 3.70 4.07 12.06
N ASP A 93 3.50 5.10 11.24
CA ASP A 93 2.23 5.40 10.57
C ASP A 93 1.83 4.27 9.62
N VAL A 94 2.77 3.78 8.81
CA VAL A 94 2.50 2.65 7.89
C VAL A 94 2.20 1.37 8.68
N LEU A 95 2.90 1.14 9.78
CA LEU A 95 2.64 -0.02 10.65
C LEU A 95 1.29 0.12 11.36
N GLN A 96 0.84 1.33 11.72
CA GLN A 96 -0.50 1.58 12.25
C GLN A 96 -1.57 1.25 11.21
N PHE A 97 -1.39 1.70 9.96
CA PHE A 97 -2.26 1.35 8.85
C PHE A 97 -2.39 -0.16 8.66
N ILE A 98 -1.26 -0.89 8.70
CA ILE A 98 -1.26 -2.36 8.59
C ILE A 98 -1.98 -3.02 9.77
N ARG A 99 -1.80 -2.52 10.99
CA ARG A 99 -2.53 -3.03 12.17
C ARG A 99 -4.04 -2.83 12.01
N ALA A 100 -4.48 -1.65 11.55
CA ALA A 100 -5.88 -1.37 11.30
C ALA A 100 -6.43 -2.33 10.21
N ALA A 101 -5.70 -2.52 9.11
CA ALA A 101 -6.14 -3.38 8.01
C ALA A 101 -6.22 -4.86 8.44
N ARG A 102 -5.30 -5.30 9.31
CA ARG A 102 -5.37 -6.63 9.93
C ARG A 102 -6.64 -6.79 10.75
N GLY A 103 -6.87 -5.88 11.70
CA GLY A 103 -8.02 -5.96 12.61
C GLY A 103 -9.35 -5.84 11.88
N TYR A 104 -9.46 -4.97 10.87
CA TYR A 104 -10.68 -4.85 10.05
C TYR A 104 -11.07 -6.20 9.43
N GLY A 105 -10.09 -6.93 8.89
CA GLY A 105 -10.38 -8.21 8.27
C GLY A 105 -10.47 -9.41 9.23
N GLU A 106 -10.40 -9.21 10.55
CA GLU A 106 -10.80 -10.27 11.49
C GLU A 106 -12.32 -10.49 11.43
N ASP A 107 -13.08 -9.43 11.16
CA ASP A 107 -14.54 -9.44 11.05
C ASP A 107 -15.07 -9.39 9.61
N ALA A 108 -14.24 -8.97 8.64
CA ALA A 108 -14.62 -8.90 7.21
C ALA A 108 -14.56 -10.27 6.51
N GLY A 109 -15.33 -10.44 5.42
CA GLY A 109 -15.29 -11.66 4.61
C GLY A 109 -13.93 -11.88 3.95
N GLU A 110 -13.60 -13.12 3.57
CA GLU A 110 -12.33 -13.43 2.89
C GLU A 110 -12.20 -12.74 1.51
N ASP A 111 -13.33 -12.44 0.88
CA ASP A 111 -13.42 -11.74 -0.40
C ASP A 111 -13.35 -10.21 -0.25
N ASP A 112 -13.51 -9.68 0.97
CA ASP A 112 -13.37 -8.25 1.24
C ASP A 112 -11.88 -7.96 1.44
N GLY A 113 -11.29 -7.15 0.56
CA GLY A 113 -9.90 -6.78 0.76
C GLY A 113 -9.72 -5.98 2.06
N ARG A 114 -8.50 -5.98 2.57
CA ARG A 114 -8.14 -5.51 3.92
C ARG A 114 -7.99 -4.00 3.98
N TYR A 115 -7.71 -3.36 2.86
CA TYR A 115 -7.55 -1.92 2.74
C TYR A 115 -7.79 -1.47 1.29
N GLU A 116 -8.10 -0.19 1.13
CA GLU A 116 -8.30 0.45 -0.17
C GLU A 116 -7.16 1.40 -0.53
N VAL A 117 -6.78 1.42 -1.81
CA VAL A 117 -5.84 2.39 -2.38
C VAL A 117 -6.53 3.10 -3.54
N ALA A 118 -6.81 4.39 -3.40
CA ALA A 118 -7.32 5.23 -4.47
C ALA A 118 -6.19 6.09 -5.06
N LEU A 119 -6.09 6.14 -6.38
CA LEU A 119 -5.13 6.98 -7.09
C LEU A 119 -5.87 7.99 -7.98
N THR A 120 -5.49 9.25 -7.82
CA THR A 120 -5.96 10.39 -8.60
C THR A 120 -4.81 10.92 -9.45
N LEU A 121 -5.08 11.21 -10.72
CA LEU A 121 -4.13 11.82 -11.65
C LEU A 121 -4.72 13.13 -12.15
N ASP A 122 -3.98 14.24 -12.04
CA ASP A 122 -4.42 15.57 -12.48
C ASP A 122 -5.78 16.02 -11.89
N GLY A 123 -6.10 15.55 -10.67
CA GLY A 123 -7.37 15.83 -9.99
C GLY A 123 -8.55 14.93 -10.39
N ASP A 124 -8.35 14.01 -11.34
CA ASP A 124 -9.37 13.04 -11.75
C ASP A 124 -9.07 11.65 -11.15
N SER A 125 -10.12 10.99 -10.63
CA SER A 125 -10.01 9.60 -10.16
C SER A 125 -9.54 8.70 -11.30
N PHE A 126 -8.46 7.95 -11.08
CA PHE A 126 -7.86 7.10 -12.08
C PHE A 126 -8.13 5.63 -11.82
N VAL A 127 -7.81 5.13 -10.62
CA VAL A 127 -8.06 3.74 -10.24
C VAL A 127 -8.21 3.61 -8.72
N THR A 128 -9.03 2.64 -8.30
CA THR A 128 -9.15 2.23 -6.91
C THR A 128 -8.89 0.73 -6.82
N TYR A 129 -8.02 0.34 -5.89
CA TYR A 129 -7.69 -1.05 -5.62
C TYR A 129 -8.17 -1.47 -4.24
N ASP A 130 -8.85 -2.60 -4.20
CA ASP A 130 -9.09 -3.33 -2.97
C ASP A 130 -7.98 -4.37 -2.77
N LYS A 131 -7.27 -4.30 -1.64
CA LYS A 131 -6.02 -5.06 -1.45
C LYS A 131 -6.01 -5.84 -0.15
N GLY A 132 -5.53 -7.08 -0.21
CA GLY A 132 -5.37 -7.96 0.96
C GLY A 132 -3.93 -8.21 1.39
N THR A 133 -2.95 -7.90 0.53
CA THR A 133 -1.52 -8.17 0.79
C THR A 133 -0.77 -6.85 1.00
N PHE A 134 0.12 -6.81 2.00
CA PHE A 134 1.06 -5.73 2.24
C PHE A 134 2.31 -6.33 2.88
N LEU A 135 3.44 -6.29 2.20
CA LEU A 135 4.67 -6.94 2.66
C LEU A 135 5.57 -5.95 3.41
N VAL A 136 6.15 -6.36 4.54
CA VAL A 136 7.07 -5.54 5.31
C VAL A 136 8.44 -6.21 5.33
N TYR A 137 9.46 -5.46 4.95
CA TYR A 137 10.86 -5.88 4.95
C TYR A 137 11.68 -5.02 5.90
N ASP A 138 12.65 -5.63 6.58
CA ASP A 138 13.68 -4.90 7.32
C ASP A 138 14.67 -4.18 6.39
N GLU A 139 15.62 -3.46 6.97
CA GLU A 139 16.65 -2.73 6.24
C GLU A 139 17.57 -3.64 5.43
N GLU A 140 17.76 -4.89 5.88
CA GLU A 140 18.57 -5.92 5.22
C GLU A 140 17.81 -6.60 4.05
N GLY A 141 16.49 -6.38 3.97
CA GLY A 141 15.60 -6.96 2.97
C GLY A 141 14.97 -8.28 3.38
N SER A 142 15.02 -8.65 4.65
CA SER A 142 14.34 -9.84 5.17
C SER A 142 12.86 -9.57 5.41
N LEU A 143 12.01 -10.50 5.01
CA LEU A 143 10.56 -10.39 5.20
C LEU A 143 10.17 -10.52 6.68
N LEU A 144 9.52 -9.48 7.19
CA LEU A 144 8.93 -9.42 8.52
C LEU A 144 7.48 -9.91 8.48
N ARG A 145 7.31 -11.25 8.44
CA ARG A 145 5.99 -11.89 8.32
C ARG A 145 4.99 -11.42 9.37
N GLN A 146 5.42 -11.24 10.63
CA GLN A 146 4.52 -10.80 11.71
C GLN A 146 3.98 -9.38 11.53
N HIS A 147 4.68 -8.54 10.77
CA HIS A 147 4.30 -7.17 10.46
C HIS A 147 3.65 -7.03 9.08
N SER A 148 3.55 -8.12 8.30
CA SER A 148 2.95 -8.11 6.97
C SER A 148 1.45 -8.47 7.01
N LEU A 149 0.71 -8.08 5.98
CA LEU A 149 -0.58 -8.66 5.62
C LEU A 149 -0.34 -9.70 4.54
N ILE A 150 -0.59 -10.97 4.87
CA ILE A 150 -0.42 -12.08 3.94
C ILE A 150 -1.74 -12.86 3.98
N PRO A 151 -2.50 -12.89 2.87
CA PRO A 151 -3.72 -13.68 2.79
C PRO A 151 -3.46 -15.17 3.03
N SER A 152 -4.42 -15.83 3.67
CA SER A 152 -4.46 -17.28 3.95
C SER A 152 -4.49 -18.10 2.65
N GLY A 153 -3.37 -18.23 1.94
CA GLY A 153 -3.31 -18.93 0.65
C GLY A 153 -2.17 -18.50 -0.27
N VAL A 154 -1.43 -17.45 0.09
CA VAL A 154 -0.23 -17.03 -0.63
C VAL A 154 0.99 -17.78 -0.08
N GLU A 155 1.56 -18.69 -0.88
CA GLU A 155 2.94 -19.14 -0.67
C GLU A 155 3.90 -18.04 -1.15
N LEU A 156 4.76 -17.56 -0.24
CA LEU A 156 5.83 -16.59 -0.52
C LEU A 156 7.15 -17.33 -0.69
#